data_AF-A0A8F5ZG62-F1
#
_entry.id   AF-A0A8F5ZG62-F1
#
_cell.length_a   1.000
_cell.length_b   1.000
_cell.length_c   1.000
_cell.angle_alpha   90.00
_cell.angle_beta   90.00
_cell.angle_gamma   90.00
#
_symmetry.space_group_name_H-M   'P 1'
#
loop_
_entity.id
_entity.type
_entity.pdbx_description
1 polymer ?
#
loop_
_entity_poly.entity_id
_entity_poly.type
_entity_poly.pdbx_seq_one_letter_code
_entity_poly.pdbx_strand_id
1 'polypeptide(L)'
;MKWGSQIICNRFCRTALVVLIFLSGWMGILNPASASIKEHAYYSENYEMPHSHSVENLSVFLTEKHQDYDLFGYNFWASLEDTTGEITSFFFGLEQKGQKATGGVGFLSKNFENDSPENNQNGYIWSGFENDNLVTTINPWSIELSDPNNSSSYIRIELLSGFFGSVNATYRLSADTLDESGKLIKVNVILNDPFGVINQGYGTTSFFPQYLTDLQRKEIMKLPDKTIGNYLNATNDPMDWQGDYYYALPLMDVLSYTIEYEGKVMSGIRGKSWLDYFVQSYNVESLSNMTGSRWNWIAIQMPEINAAINLLSLINDTGELSSARLFNITNGKSRNGAHIASHSWEIDKITVDPVNGSEWVSPTGKEYFLTYNITLESSTLPGKLLVEVFKDQELVMSEEQTDYQGLGKVTGTIGESDIHNGQAWLEIEAI
;
A
#
# COMPACT_ATOMS: atom_id res chain seq x y z
N MET A 1 54.83 -28.40 15.24
CA MET A 1 53.61 -28.85 14.53
C MET A 1 52.43 -28.20 15.24
N LYS A 2 52.05 -27.00 14.79
CA LYS A 2 50.84 -26.73 13.99
C LYS A 2 49.55 -27.14 14.71
N TRP A 3 49.02 -26.22 15.52
CA TRP A 3 47.59 -26.06 15.75
C TRP A 3 47.16 -24.87 14.89
N GLY A 4 46.52 -25.18 13.76
CA GLY A 4 45.99 -24.21 12.81
C GLY A 4 44.47 -24.25 12.81
N SER A 5 43.87 -23.08 12.97
CA SER A 5 42.79 -22.54 12.15
C SER A 5 41.68 -23.51 11.69
N GLN A 6 40.48 -23.31 12.26
CA GLN A 6 39.20 -23.51 11.56
C GLN A 6 38.23 -22.39 11.96
N ILE A 7 38.57 -21.18 11.50
CA ILE A 7 37.57 -20.20 11.07
C ILE A 7 37.14 -20.65 9.67
N ILE A 8 35.90 -20.33 9.28
CA ILE A 8 35.23 -20.63 7.99
C ILE A 8 34.36 -21.90 8.04
N CYS A 9 33.14 -21.76 8.56
CA CYS A 9 31.92 -22.29 7.93
C CYS A 9 30.68 -21.80 8.70
N ASN A 10 30.28 -20.53 8.52
CA ASN A 10 28.98 -20.06 9.05
C ASN A 10 28.38 -18.87 8.27
N ARG A 11 28.85 -18.64 7.03
CA ARG A 11 28.49 -17.48 6.20
C ARG A 11 27.61 -17.81 4.98
N PHE A 12 27.01 -19.00 4.89
CA PHE A 12 26.34 -19.45 3.66
C PHE A 12 24.88 -19.93 3.79
N CYS A 13 24.18 -19.68 4.90
CA CYS A 13 22.79 -20.14 5.09
C CYS A 13 21.79 -19.09 5.62
N ARG A 14 22.00 -17.78 5.41
CA ARG A 14 21.07 -16.75 5.95
C ARG A 14 20.71 -15.59 4.99
N THR A 15 20.88 -15.77 3.68
CA THR A 15 20.64 -14.70 2.68
C THR A 15 19.40 -14.96 1.81
N ALA A 16 18.27 -15.32 2.43
CA ALA A 16 17.01 -15.51 1.71
C ALA A 16 15.83 -15.30 2.67
N LEU A 17 15.49 -14.05 2.98
CA LEU A 17 14.28 -13.72 3.73
C LEU A 17 13.89 -12.28 3.42
N VAL A 18 12.57 -12.03 3.31
CA VAL A 18 11.91 -10.79 2.92
C VAL A 18 11.59 -10.76 1.43
N VAL A 19 10.70 -11.68 1.05
CA VAL A 19 10.10 -11.77 -0.28
C VAL A 19 8.64 -11.29 -0.19
N LEU A 20 8.27 -10.45 -1.17
CA LEU A 20 6.94 -9.95 -1.50
C LEU A 20 6.47 -8.71 -0.72
N ILE A 21 6.91 -7.53 -1.16
CA ILE A 21 6.17 -6.27 -0.97
C ILE A 21 6.10 -5.66 -2.38
N PHE A 22 4.91 -5.70 -2.97
CA PHE A 22 4.49 -5.24 -4.30
C PHE A 22 5.19 -5.85 -5.56
N LEU A 23 4.43 -6.67 -6.30
CA LEU A 23 4.55 -6.97 -7.74
C LEU A 23 5.83 -7.56 -8.40
N SER A 24 6.66 -8.35 -7.70
CA SER A 24 7.65 -9.26 -8.35
C SER A 24 7.28 -10.76 -8.26
N GLY A 25 5.98 -11.08 -8.26
CA GLY A 25 5.50 -12.44 -8.33
C GLY A 25 5.65 -13.07 -9.71
N TRP A 26 6.86 -13.22 -10.27
CA TRP A 26 7.08 -14.13 -11.41
C TRP A 26 8.32 -15.01 -11.24
N MET A 27 8.05 -16.32 -11.29
CA MET A 27 8.96 -17.47 -11.41
C MET A 27 9.38 -18.21 -10.12
N GLY A 28 8.40 -18.87 -9.49
CA GLY A 28 8.65 -19.94 -8.53
C GLY A 28 7.50 -20.95 -8.47
N ILE A 29 7.48 -21.89 -9.43
CA ILE A 29 6.83 -23.21 -9.42
C ILE A 29 5.51 -23.32 -8.63
N LEU A 30 4.39 -23.29 -9.36
CA LEU A 30 3.11 -23.83 -8.90
C LEU A 30 3.32 -25.28 -8.42
N ASN A 31 3.23 -25.50 -7.11
CA ASN A 31 3.10 -26.84 -6.55
C ASN A 31 1.59 -27.12 -6.44
N PRO A 32 0.99 -27.99 -7.28
CA PRO A 32 -0.43 -28.29 -7.23
C PRO A 32 -0.67 -29.27 -6.08
N ALA A 33 -0.70 -28.77 -4.84
CA ALA A 33 -0.99 -29.59 -3.67
C ALA A 33 -2.16 -28.97 -2.89
N SER A 34 -3.25 -29.74 -2.85
CA SER A 34 -4.58 -29.50 -2.25
C SER A 34 -5.36 -28.30 -2.80
N ALA A 35 -6.22 -28.57 -3.78
CA ALA A 35 -7.29 -27.67 -4.18
C ALA A 35 -8.33 -27.56 -3.05
N SER A 36 -8.14 -26.60 -2.15
CA SER A 36 -9.31 -25.91 -1.59
C SER A 36 -9.98 -25.17 -2.74
N ILE A 37 -11.31 -25.06 -2.70
CA ILE A 37 -12.02 -24.15 -3.60
C ILE A 37 -11.62 -22.75 -3.15
N LYS A 38 -10.67 -22.13 -3.84
CA LYS A 38 -10.33 -20.72 -3.59
C LYS A 38 -11.56 -19.86 -3.88
N GLU A 39 -11.78 -18.83 -3.08
CA GLU A 39 -12.71 -17.76 -3.44
C GLU A 39 -12.06 -16.87 -4.50
N HIS A 40 -12.89 -16.27 -5.36
CA HIS A 40 -12.41 -15.39 -6.42
C HIS A 40 -13.09 -14.04 -6.25
N ALA A 41 -12.29 -12.99 -6.22
CA ALA A 41 -12.75 -11.64 -6.46
C ALA A 41 -13.41 -11.63 -7.85
N TYR A 42 -14.63 -11.10 -7.87
CA TYR A 42 -15.53 -11.16 -9.00
C TYR A 42 -16.45 -9.95 -8.97
N TYR A 43 -16.69 -9.36 -10.14
CA TYR A 43 -17.63 -8.26 -10.30
C TYR A 43 -19.00 -8.79 -10.73
N SER A 44 -20.05 -8.47 -9.99
CA SER A 44 -21.42 -8.69 -10.49
C SER A 44 -22.41 -7.70 -9.93
N GLU A 45 -23.14 -7.08 -10.84
CA GLU A 45 -24.26 -6.19 -10.50
C GLU A 45 -25.45 -6.96 -9.93
N ASN A 46 -25.49 -8.28 -10.14
CA ASN A 46 -26.57 -9.15 -9.67
C ASN A 46 -26.21 -9.88 -8.36
N TYR A 47 -24.98 -9.75 -7.87
CA TYR A 47 -24.50 -10.44 -6.68
C TYR A 47 -23.88 -9.47 -5.69
N GLU A 48 -24.63 -9.08 -4.67
CA GLU A 48 -24.12 -8.25 -3.58
C GLU A 48 -23.27 -9.11 -2.62
N MET A 49 -22.02 -8.70 -2.39
CA MET A 49 -21.14 -9.35 -1.41
C MET A 49 -21.65 -9.07 0.02
N PRO A 50 -21.49 -10.00 0.98
CA PRO A 50 -21.97 -9.79 2.35
C PRO A 50 -21.46 -8.49 2.99
N HIS A 51 -20.20 -8.14 2.73
CA HIS A 51 -19.53 -6.94 3.24
C HIS A 51 -20.06 -5.62 2.65
N SER A 52 -20.89 -5.68 1.62
CA SER A 52 -21.53 -4.52 0.99
C SER A 52 -22.82 -4.08 1.68
N HIS A 53 -23.38 -4.91 2.57
CA HIS A 53 -24.73 -4.73 3.11
C HIS A 53 -24.83 -3.82 4.36
N SER A 54 -23.76 -3.69 5.16
CA SER A 54 -23.76 -2.86 6.37
C SER A 54 -22.33 -2.52 6.84
N VAL A 55 -22.21 -1.54 7.74
CA VAL A 55 -20.94 -1.15 8.37
C VAL A 55 -20.33 -2.31 9.15
N GLU A 56 -21.16 -3.05 9.87
CA GLU A 56 -20.73 -4.21 10.67
C GLU A 56 -20.19 -5.32 9.76
N ASN A 57 -20.86 -5.60 8.63
CA ASN A 57 -20.39 -6.61 7.70
C ASN A 57 -19.08 -6.21 7.02
N LEU A 58 -18.90 -4.93 6.68
CA LEU A 58 -17.62 -4.44 6.18
C LEU A 58 -16.54 -4.56 7.25
N SER A 59 -16.82 -4.14 8.49
CA SER A 59 -15.86 -4.29 9.59
C SER A 59 -15.46 -5.76 9.81
N VAL A 60 -16.39 -6.72 9.69
CA VAL A 60 -16.08 -8.14 9.76
C VAL A 60 -15.16 -8.55 8.62
N PHE A 61 -15.49 -8.18 7.38
CA PHE A 61 -14.65 -8.49 6.23
C PHE A 61 -13.22 -7.91 6.37
N LEU A 62 -13.10 -6.65 6.78
CA LEU A 62 -11.82 -5.98 7.02
C LEU A 62 -11.02 -6.56 8.19
N THR A 63 -11.57 -7.49 8.96
CA THR A 63 -10.94 -8.08 10.15
C THR A 63 -10.71 -9.58 10.05
N GLU A 64 -11.29 -10.21 9.02
CA GLU A 64 -11.14 -11.63 8.75
C GLU A 64 -9.80 -11.96 8.07
N LYS A 65 -9.41 -13.23 8.22
CA LYS A 65 -8.31 -13.81 7.43
C LYS A 65 -8.89 -14.35 6.14
N HIS A 66 -8.44 -13.82 5.01
CA HIS A 66 -8.90 -14.20 3.68
C HIS A 66 -8.00 -15.26 3.06
N GLN A 67 -7.86 -16.41 3.74
CA GLN A 67 -6.95 -17.47 3.29
C GLN A 67 -7.41 -18.15 1.99
N ASP A 68 -8.67 -17.96 1.61
CA ASP A 68 -9.25 -18.49 0.39
C ASP A 68 -8.92 -17.67 -0.85
N TYR A 69 -8.28 -16.50 -0.68
CA TYR A 69 -7.79 -15.63 -1.75
C TYR A 69 -6.28 -15.82 -1.98
N ASP A 70 -5.77 -15.34 -3.12
CA ASP A 70 -4.35 -15.47 -3.46
C ASP A 70 -3.45 -14.56 -2.60
N LEU A 71 -3.98 -13.40 -2.24
CA LEU A 71 -3.32 -12.37 -1.45
C LEU A 71 -4.34 -11.60 -0.60
N PHE A 72 -4.00 -11.31 0.66
CA PHE A 72 -4.60 -10.19 1.38
C PHE A 72 -3.57 -9.48 2.26
N GLY A 73 -3.83 -8.22 2.62
CA GLY A 73 -2.89 -7.49 3.47
C GLY A 73 -3.41 -6.17 4.01
N TYR A 74 -2.65 -5.64 4.95
CA TYR A 74 -2.78 -4.31 5.54
C TYR A 74 -1.44 -3.60 5.39
N ASN A 75 -1.41 -2.53 4.61
CA ASN A 75 -0.23 -1.72 4.41
C ASN A 75 -0.48 -0.30 4.91
N PHE A 76 0.42 0.17 5.77
CA PHE A 76 0.32 1.45 6.43
C PHE A 76 1.51 2.29 6.04
N TRP A 77 1.22 3.51 5.64
CA TRP A 77 2.21 4.55 5.51
C TRP A 77 1.86 5.69 6.45
N ALA A 78 2.84 6.27 7.12
CA ALA A 78 2.64 7.37 8.03
C ALA A 78 3.77 8.41 7.96
N SER A 79 3.38 9.68 7.98
CA SER A 79 4.27 10.79 8.19
C SER A 79 4.24 11.03 9.69
N LEU A 80 5.37 10.84 10.35
CA LEU A 80 5.48 10.96 11.80
C LEU A 80 6.25 12.25 12.10
N GLU A 81 5.62 13.19 12.80
CA GLU A 81 6.24 14.45 13.20
C GLU A 81 6.67 14.38 14.67
N ASP A 82 7.98 14.52 14.90
CA ASP A 82 8.55 14.45 16.23
C ASP A 82 8.34 15.75 17.03
N THR A 83 8.85 15.76 18.27
CA THR A 83 8.76 16.94 19.16
C THR A 83 9.54 18.17 18.67
N THR A 84 10.49 18.00 17.73
CA THR A 84 11.26 19.08 17.12
C THR A 84 10.62 19.62 15.84
N GLY A 85 9.62 18.91 15.31
CA GLY A 85 8.95 19.21 14.05
C GLY A 85 9.58 18.52 12.83
N GLU A 86 10.53 17.60 13.05
CA GLU A 86 11.07 16.78 11.97
C GLU A 86 10.07 15.70 11.55
N ILE A 87 9.89 15.53 10.24
CA ILE A 87 8.99 14.55 9.65
C ILE A 87 9.79 13.33 9.21
N THR A 88 9.33 12.17 9.63
CA THR A 88 9.87 10.84 9.32
C THR A 88 8.84 10.06 8.50
N SER A 89 9.28 9.43 7.42
CA SER A 89 8.45 8.47 6.68
C SER A 89 8.48 7.13 7.39
N PHE A 90 7.31 6.51 7.57
CA PHE A 90 7.13 5.24 8.25
C PHE A 90 6.25 4.32 7.40
N PHE A 91 6.65 3.05 7.32
CA PHE A 91 5.92 1.97 6.69
C PHE A 91 5.72 0.82 7.69
N PHE A 92 4.54 0.22 7.66
CA PHE A 92 4.21 -1.00 8.40
C PHE A 92 3.31 -1.86 7.52
N GLY A 93 3.70 -3.10 7.29
CA GLY A 93 2.97 -4.04 6.43
C GLY A 93 2.74 -5.38 7.12
N LEU A 94 1.56 -5.95 6.90
CA LEU A 94 1.22 -7.31 7.27
C LEU A 94 0.37 -7.93 6.16
N GLU A 95 0.89 -8.97 5.53
CA GLU A 95 0.31 -9.56 4.33
C GLU A 95 0.31 -11.09 4.41
N GLN A 96 -0.60 -11.76 3.70
CA GLN A 96 -0.61 -13.20 3.50
C GLN A 96 -0.62 -13.54 2.00
N LYS A 97 0.30 -14.42 1.59
CA LYS A 97 0.58 -14.78 0.19
C LYS A 97 0.67 -16.27 0.01
N GLY A 98 -0.26 -16.84 -0.77
CA GLY A 98 -0.24 -18.24 -1.21
C GLY A 98 -0.35 -19.32 -0.13
N GLN A 99 0.02 -19.03 1.12
CA GLN A 99 -0.07 -19.79 2.39
C GLN A 99 0.80 -19.19 3.51
N LYS A 100 1.75 -18.30 3.20
CA LYS A 100 2.65 -17.67 4.18
C LYS A 100 2.22 -16.26 4.50
N ALA A 101 2.32 -15.84 5.75
CA ALA A 101 2.20 -14.44 6.11
C ALA A 101 3.59 -13.79 6.26
N THR A 102 3.68 -12.54 5.82
CA THR A 102 4.88 -11.72 5.88
C THR A 102 4.53 -10.45 6.63
N GLY A 103 5.40 -10.02 7.54
CA GLY A 103 5.29 -8.74 8.21
C GLY A 103 6.57 -7.95 8.03
N GLY A 104 6.44 -6.64 7.84
CA GLY A 104 7.56 -5.72 7.69
C GLY A 104 7.29 -4.39 8.36
N VAL A 105 8.34 -3.77 8.90
CA VAL A 105 8.31 -2.41 9.45
C VAL A 105 9.56 -1.69 9.00
N GLY A 106 9.38 -0.47 8.50
CA GLY A 106 10.46 0.39 8.06
C GLY A 106 10.23 1.86 8.42
N PHE A 107 11.30 2.60 8.68
CA PHE A 107 11.23 4.06 8.78
C PHE A 107 12.54 4.74 8.37
N LEU A 108 12.43 5.97 7.88
CA LEU A 108 13.55 6.84 7.52
C LEU A 108 13.58 8.07 8.44
N SER A 109 14.61 8.19 9.27
CA SER A 109 14.81 9.37 10.12
C SER A 109 16.27 9.78 10.21
N LYS A 110 16.51 11.09 10.07
CA LYS A 110 17.83 11.72 10.16
C LYS A 110 18.51 11.54 11.51
N ASN A 111 17.75 11.49 12.60
CA ASN A 111 18.31 11.26 13.94
C ASN A 111 18.81 9.83 14.16
N PHE A 112 18.36 8.89 13.31
CA PHE A 112 18.86 7.53 13.24
C PHE A 112 19.87 7.32 12.10
N GLU A 113 20.28 8.37 11.37
CA GLU A 113 21.31 8.27 10.31
C GLU A 113 22.50 7.43 10.79
N ASN A 114 22.71 6.33 10.09
CA ASN A 114 23.73 5.34 10.37
C ASN A 114 24.94 5.67 9.49
N ASP A 115 25.86 6.48 10.01
CA ASP A 115 27.12 6.90 9.37
C ASP A 115 28.12 5.74 9.14
N SER A 116 27.66 4.49 8.98
CA SER A 116 28.54 3.33 8.77
C SER A 116 28.75 3.06 7.28
N PRO A 117 29.98 3.22 6.75
CA PRO A 117 30.30 2.90 5.35
C PRO A 117 30.15 1.41 5.00
N GLU A 118 29.95 0.53 5.99
CA GLU A 118 29.81 -0.92 5.81
C GLU A 118 28.35 -1.38 5.69
N ASN A 119 27.38 -0.55 6.07
CA ASN A 119 25.95 -0.80 5.90
C ASN A 119 25.40 0.22 4.90
N ASN A 120 25.17 -0.20 3.67
CA ASN A 120 24.58 0.58 2.57
C ASN A 120 23.09 0.95 2.82
N GLN A 121 22.66 1.17 4.07
CA GLN A 121 21.29 1.52 4.46
C GLN A 121 21.06 3.02 4.33
N ASN A 122 21.37 3.60 3.18
CA ASN A 122 20.87 4.94 2.88
C ASN A 122 19.39 4.80 2.54
N GLY A 123 18.54 5.21 3.47
CA GLY A 123 17.10 5.21 3.31
C GLY A 123 16.39 4.63 4.53
N TYR A 124 15.57 3.62 4.32
CA TYR A 124 14.81 2.97 5.38
C TYR A 124 15.70 2.10 6.27
N ILE A 125 15.53 2.23 7.59
CA ILE A 125 15.88 1.17 8.54
C ILE A 125 14.74 0.16 8.47
N TRP A 126 15.01 -1.03 7.93
CA TRP A 126 14.01 -2.05 7.65
C TRP A 126 14.14 -3.30 8.53
N SER A 127 13.02 -3.91 8.87
CA SER A 127 12.93 -5.17 9.60
C SER A 127 11.68 -5.96 9.22
N GLY A 128 11.69 -7.27 9.43
CA GLY A 128 10.53 -8.12 9.13
C GLY A 128 10.84 -9.60 9.22
N PHE A 129 9.80 -10.41 9.09
CA PHE A 129 9.91 -11.88 9.07
C PHE A 129 8.67 -12.51 8.42
N GLU A 130 8.83 -13.78 8.06
CA GLU A 130 7.79 -14.61 7.44
C GLU A 130 7.37 -15.73 8.39
N ASN A 131 6.07 -15.99 8.50
CA ASN A 131 5.51 -17.10 9.26
C ASN A 131 4.15 -17.53 8.67
N ASP A 132 3.85 -18.83 8.73
CA ASP A 132 2.58 -19.37 8.24
C ASP A 132 1.46 -19.20 9.28
N ASN A 133 1.81 -18.86 10.53
CA ASN A 133 0.86 -18.72 11.63
C ASN A 133 0.55 -17.25 11.96
N LEU A 134 -0.33 -16.66 11.16
CA LEU A 134 -0.99 -15.41 11.51
C LEU A 134 -2.04 -15.67 12.59
N VAL A 135 -2.13 -14.85 13.64
CA VAL A 135 -3.12 -14.99 14.73
C VAL A 135 -4.10 -13.83 14.68
N THR A 136 -5.40 -14.11 14.79
CA THR A 136 -6.44 -13.07 14.87
C THR A 136 -7.33 -13.24 16.08
N THR A 137 -7.69 -12.13 16.71
CA THR A 137 -8.74 -12.06 17.74
C THR A 137 -9.90 -11.23 17.21
N ILE A 138 -11.12 -11.45 17.72
CA ILE A 138 -12.33 -10.75 17.25
C ILE A 138 -12.78 -9.66 18.23
N ASN A 139 -12.57 -9.83 19.55
CA ASN A 139 -13.06 -8.91 20.57
C ASN A 139 -12.08 -8.76 21.76
N PRO A 140 -11.29 -7.67 21.83
CA PRO A 140 -11.06 -6.69 20.76
C PRO A 140 -10.39 -7.34 19.56
N TRP A 141 -10.56 -6.76 18.37
CA TRP A 141 -9.91 -7.27 17.18
C TRP A 141 -8.40 -6.99 17.23
N SER A 142 -7.61 -7.98 16.85
CA SER A 142 -6.19 -7.82 16.56
C SER A 142 -5.75 -8.84 15.54
N ILE A 143 -4.69 -8.52 14.82
CA ILE A 143 -3.97 -9.42 13.94
C ILE A 143 -2.49 -9.33 14.27
N GLU A 144 -1.86 -10.48 14.47
CA GLU A 144 -0.48 -10.58 14.94
C GLU A 144 0.27 -11.67 14.18
N LEU A 145 1.49 -11.35 13.77
CA LEU A 145 2.47 -12.27 13.23
C LEU A 145 3.65 -12.32 14.20
N SER A 146 4.05 -13.51 14.64
CA SER A 146 5.22 -13.70 15.52
C SER A 146 6.37 -14.34 14.74
N ASP A 147 7.62 -14.02 15.07
CA ASP A 147 8.78 -14.64 14.42
C ASP A 147 8.94 -16.09 14.93
N PRO A 148 8.94 -17.11 14.05
CA PRO A 148 9.12 -18.50 14.47
C PRO A 148 10.51 -18.76 15.07
N ASN A 149 11.49 -17.89 14.82
CA ASN A 149 12.87 -18.01 15.29
C ASN A 149 13.18 -17.13 16.50
N ASN A 150 12.29 -16.22 16.88
CA ASN A 150 12.47 -15.31 18.02
C ASN A 150 11.13 -15.04 18.71
N SER A 151 10.90 -15.67 19.85
CA SER A 151 9.65 -15.55 20.60
C SER A 151 9.35 -14.15 21.15
N SER A 152 10.33 -13.24 21.11
CA SER A 152 10.13 -11.84 21.53
C SER A 152 9.78 -10.94 20.34
N SER A 153 9.89 -11.43 19.11
CA SER A 153 9.63 -10.65 17.91
C SER A 153 8.22 -10.86 17.38
N TYR A 154 7.53 -9.76 17.12
CA TYR A 154 6.15 -9.73 16.65
C TYR A 154 5.87 -8.47 15.83
N ILE A 155 4.81 -8.54 15.02
CA ILE A 155 4.20 -7.43 14.29
C ILE A 155 2.70 -7.55 14.50
N ARG A 156 2.05 -6.49 14.97
CA ARG A 156 0.65 -6.50 15.39
C ARG A 156 -0.09 -5.22 15.03
N ILE A 157 -1.33 -5.39 14.58
CA ILE A 157 -2.33 -4.34 14.41
C ILE A 157 -3.49 -4.70 15.35
N GLU A 158 -3.99 -3.73 16.13
CA GLU A 158 -5.16 -3.96 16.98
C GLU A 158 -6.12 -2.78 17.01
N LEU A 159 -7.40 -3.08 17.15
CA LEU A 159 -8.47 -2.11 17.33
C LEU A 159 -8.58 -1.77 18.83
N LEU A 160 -8.31 -0.52 19.19
CA LEU A 160 -8.42 -0.04 20.56
C LEU A 160 -9.84 0.43 20.90
N SER A 161 -10.56 0.99 19.92
CA SER A 161 -11.93 1.51 20.10
C SER A 161 -12.67 1.61 18.77
N GLY A 162 -14.01 1.51 18.81
CA GLY A 162 -14.88 1.60 17.63
C GLY A 162 -15.04 0.26 16.90
N PHE A 163 -15.40 0.35 15.62
CA PHE A 163 -15.39 -0.78 14.66
C PHE A 163 -14.27 -0.54 13.63
N PHE A 164 -13.65 -1.60 13.14
CA PHE A 164 -12.62 -1.46 12.12
C PHE A 164 -13.23 -0.78 10.88
N GLY A 165 -12.58 0.29 10.42
CA GLY A 165 -13.01 1.10 9.28
C GLY A 165 -14.13 2.12 9.55
N SER A 166 -14.59 2.23 10.80
CA SER A 166 -15.58 3.23 11.20
C SER A 166 -14.94 4.57 11.56
N VAL A 167 -15.70 5.65 11.37
CA VAL A 167 -15.27 7.01 11.76
C VAL A 167 -15.02 7.06 13.28
N ASN A 168 -13.90 7.66 13.65
CA ASN A 168 -13.32 7.75 14.99
C ASN A 168 -12.88 6.41 15.61
N ALA A 169 -12.70 5.37 14.80
CA ALA A 169 -12.03 4.16 15.26
C ALA A 169 -10.57 4.47 15.62
N THR A 170 -10.06 3.81 16.65
CA THR A 170 -8.68 3.97 17.11
C THR A 170 -7.93 2.65 16.97
N TYR A 171 -6.73 2.71 16.41
CA TYR A 171 -5.88 1.55 16.15
C TYR A 171 -4.54 1.68 16.86
N ARG A 172 -3.89 0.55 17.12
CA ARG A 172 -2.47 0.49 17.47
C ARG A 172 -1.74 -0.38 16.47
N LEU A 173 -0.62 0.13 15.98
CA LEU A 173 0.41 -0.62 15.27
C LEU A 173 1.57 -0.81 16.24
N SER A 174 1.99 -2.05 16.44
CA SER A 174 3.08 -2.37 17.36
C SER A 174 3.96 -3.46 16.79
N ALA A 175 5.27 -3.33 16.98
CA ALA A 175 6.23 -4.34 16.57
C ALA A 175 7.45 -4.35 17.49
N ASP A 176 7.99 -5.54 17.71
CA ASP A 176 9.37 -5.76 18.15
C ASP A 176 10.02 -6.66 17.08
N THR A 177 10.96 -6.13 16.32
CA THR A 177 11.54 -6.81 15.13
C THR A 177 13.05 -6.62 15.09
N LEU A 178 13.75 -7.51 14.38
CA LEU A 178 15.18 -7.35 14.16
C LEU A 178 15.44 -6.88 12.73
N ASP A 179 16.31 -5.89 12.57
CA ASP A 179 16.85 -5.51 11.26
C ASP A 179 17.79 -6.59 10.71
N GLU A 180 18.27 -6.41 9.48
CA GLU A 180 19.20 -7.33 8.82
C GLU A 180 20.54 -7.52 9.57
N SER A 181 20.92 -6.55 10.41
CA SER A 181 22.11 -6.60 11.27
C SER A 181 21.83 -7.26 12.63
N GLY A 182 20.58 -7.68 12.90
CA GLY A 182 20.14 -8.25 14.16
C GLY A 182 19.89 -7.21 15.27
N LYS A 183 19.79 -5.92 14.93
CA LYS A 183 19.47 -4.84 15.87
C LYS A 183 17.97 -4.73 16.05
N LEU A 184 17.54 -4.52 17.29
CA LEU A 184 16.13 -4.43 17.65
C LEU A 184 15.53 -3.08 17.25
N ILE A 185 14.41 -3.17 16.55
CA ILE A 185 13.48 -2.10 16.27
C ILE A 185 12.23 -2.34 17.14
N LYS A 186 11.82 -1.34 17.91
CA LYS A 186 10.54 -1.34 18.61
C LYS A 186 9.67 -0.22 18.09
N VAL A 187 8.41 -0.53 17.81
CA VAL A 187 7.44 0.43 17.28
C VAL A 187 6.15 0.34 18.08
N ASN A 188 5.59 1.51 18.39
CA ASN A 188 4.22 1.65 18.87
C ASN A 188 3.64 2.94 18.30
N VAL A 189 2.64 2.83 17.43
CA VAL A 189 1.92 3.95 16.81
C VAL A 189 0.45 3.82 17.16
N ILE A 190 -0.15 4.89 17.67
CA ILE A 190 -1.59 4.96 17.95
C ILE A 190 -2.21 5.92 16.94
N LEU A 191 -3.22 5.44 16.22
CA LEU A 191 -3.89 6.13 15.14
C LEU A 191 -5.37 6.36 15.48
N ASN A 192 -5.93 7.50 15.09
CA ASN A 192 -7.36 7.75 15.06
C ASN A 192 -7.80 7.93 13.60
N ASP A 193 -8.90 7.33 13.20
CA ASP A 193 -9.45 7.48 11.85
C ASP A 193 -10.63 8.46 11.86
N PRO A 194 -10.42 9.77 11.61
CA PRO A 194 -11.53 10.72 11.54
C PRO A 194 -12.34 10.60 10.24
N PHE A 195 -11.86 9.85 9.25
CA PHE A 195 -12.43 9.84 7.91
C PHE A 195 -13.36 8.64 7.69
N GLY A 196 -12.96 7.45 8.14
CA GLY A 196 -13.58 6.17 7.81
C GLY A 196 -13.03 5.58 6.51
N VAL A 197 -13.59 4.43 6.12
CA VAL A 197 -13.15 3.71 4.92
C VAL A 197 -13.56 4.41 3.62
N ILE A 198 -12.68 4.41 2.61
CA ILE A 198 -12.99 4.67 1.20
C ILE A 198 -13.07 3.36 0.41
N ASN A 199 -13.95 3.34 -0.59
CA ASN A 199 -14.06 2.28 -1.60
C ASN A 199 -13.26 2.69 -2.85
N GLN A 200 -12.15 2.00 -3.14
CA GLN A 200 -11.33 2.34 -4.31
C GLN A 200 -11.82 1.71 -5.63
N GLY A 201 -12.87 0.87 -5.61
CA GLY A 201 -13.29 0.06 -6.76
C GLY A 201 -14.56 0.48 -7.51
N TYR A 202 -14.85 -0.20 -8.63
CA TYR A 202 -15.92 0.15 -9.58
C TYR A 202 -17.25 -0.58 -9.32
N GLY A 203 -17.32 -1.52 -8.37
CA GLY A 203 -18.56 -2.19 -7.94
C GLY A 203 -18.39 -3.14 -6.74
N THR A 204 -19.54 -3.71 -6.31
CA THR A 204 -20.00 -4.35 -5.03
C THR A 204 -19.23 -4.17 -3.73
N THR A 205 -18.23 -3.33 -3.71
CA THR A 205 -18.11 -2.04 -3.01
C THR A 205 -16.63 -1.74 -2.80
N SER A 206 -15.75 -2.32 -3.64
CA SER A 206 -14.30 -2.14 -3.59
C SER A 206 -13.53 -2.76 -4.74
N PHE A 207 -14.21 -3.31 -5.77
CA PHE A 207 -13.51 -4.06 -6.81
C PHE A 207 -12.60 -3.17 -7.68
N PHE A 208 -11.27 -3.29 -7.52
CA PHE A 208 -10.26 -2.52 -8.24
C PHE A 208 -9.66 -3.35 -9.41
N PRO A 209 -9.92 -2.96 -10.67
CA PRO A 209 -9.59 -3.75 -11.85
C PRO A 209 -8.18 -3.41 -12.37
N GLN A 210 -7.16 -3.88 -11.67
CA GLN A 210 -5.75 -3.67 -12.07
C GLN A 210 -5.25 -4.66 -13.14
N TYR A 211 -5.99 -5.76 -13.38
CA TYR A 211 -5.57 -6.84 -14.29
C TYR A 211 -6.27 -6.84 -15.66
N LEU A 212 -6.81 -5.69 -16.09
CA LEU A 212 -7.56 -5.58 -17.36
C LEU A 212 -6.75 -6.11 -18.55
N THR A 213 -7.38 -7.01 -19.30
CA THR A 213 -6.88 -7.54 -20.58
C THR A 213 -6.85 -6.44 -21.66
N ASP A 214 -6.03 -6.65 -22.70
CA ASP A 214 -5.99 -5.75 -23.85
C ASP A 214 -7.35 -5.58 -24.55
N LEU A 215 -8.14 -6.66 -24.61
CA LEU A 215 -9.48 -6.60 -25.20
C LEU A 215 -10.40 -5.71 -24.37
N GLN A 216 -10.42 -5.89 -23.05
CA GLN A 216 -11.22 -5.05 -22.14
C GLN A 216 -10.79 -3.59 -22.24
N ARG A 217 -9.49 -3.31 -22.21
CA ARG A 217 -8.95 -1.95 -22.42
C ARG A 217 -9.47 -1.36 -23.72
N LYS A 218 -9.39 -2.10 -24.83
CA LYS A 218 -9.87 -1.66 -26.14
C LYS A 218 -11.38 -1.39 -26.17
N GLU A 219 -12.18 -2.21 -25.49
CA GLU A 219 -13.63 -1.98 -25.42
C GLU A 219 -13.98 -0.78 -24.53
N ILE A 220 -13.30 -0.60 -23.38
CA ILE A 220 -13.47 0.58 -22.51
C ILE A 220 -13.21 1.87 -23.31
N MET A 221 -12.14 1.89 -24.10
CA MET A 221 -11.76 3.07 -24.88
C MET A 221 -12.76 3.45 -25.99
N LYS A 222 -13.74 2.58 -26.32
CA LYS A 222 -14.81 2.88 -27.27
C LYS A 222 -16.07 3.48 -26.61
N LEU A 223 -16.16 3.43 -25.29
CA LEU A 223 -17.36 3.87 -24.57
C LEU A 223 -17.38 5.38 -24.40
N PRO A 224 -18.58 5.97 -24.23
CA PRO A 224 -18.70 7.31 -23.67
C PRO A 224 -17.96 7.39 -22.33
N ASP A 225 -17.20 8.47 -22.14
CA ASP A 225 -16.41 8.78 -20.94
C ASP A 225 -15.32 7.74 -20.56
N LYS A 226 -15.13 6.67 -21.36
CA LYS A 226 -14.01 5.70 -21.25
C LYS A 226 -13.68 5.24 -19.82
N THR A 227 -14.71 5.05 -19.00
CA THR A 227 -14.55 4.58 -17.62
C THR A 227 -14.77 3.07 -17.53
N ILE A 228 -14.12 2.44 -16.55
CA ILE A 228 -14.32 1.02 -16.27
C ILE A 228 -15.75 0.77 -15.79
N GLY A 229 -16.33 1.70 -15.02
CA GLY A 229 -17.73 1.64 -14.61
C GLY A 229 -18.71 1.57 -15.80
N ASN A 230 -18.49 2.36 -16.86
CA ASN A 230 -19.33 2.30 -18.05
C ASN A 230 -19.17 0.97 -18.81
N TYR A 231 -17.97 0.39 -18.84
CA TYR A 231 -17.73 -0.92 -19.44
C TYR A 231 -18.50 -2.02 -18.73
N LEU A 232 -18.42 -2.01 -17.40
CA LEU A 232 -19.11 -2.97 -16.55
C LEU A 232 -20.63 -2.89 -16.75
N ASN A 233 -21.20 -1.68 -16.70
CA ASN A 233 -22.63 -1.44 -16.97
C ASN A 233 -23.06 -1.92 -18.37
N ALA A 234 -22.21 -1.73 -19.39
CA ALA A 234 -22.55 -2.04 -20.77
C ALA A 234 -22.45 -3.54 -21.13
N THR A 235 -21.55 -4.26 -20.47
CA THR A 235 -21.17 -5.64 -20.84
C THR A 235 -21.65 -6.69 -19.85
N ASN A 236 -21.88 -6.32 -18.60
CA ASN A 236 -21.98 -7.25 -17.47
C ASN A 236 -20.78 -8.23 -17.42
N ASP A 237 -19.59 -7.77 -17.85
CA ASP A 237 -18.38 -8.58 -17.77
C ASP A 237 -18.09 -8.91 -16.30
N PRO A 238 -18.05 -10.19 -15.94
CA PRO A 238 -17.78 -10.61 -14.58
C PRO A 238 -16.41 -10.24 -14.02
N MET A 239 -15.42 -9.98 -14.87
CA MET A 239 -14.01 -9.81 -14.47
C MET A 239 -13.54 -10.90 -13.48
N ASP A 240 -13.95 -12.14 -13.72
CA ASP A 240 -13.56 -13.31 -12.93
C ASP A 240 -12.03 -13.37 -12.80
N TRP A 241 -11.53 -13.44 -11.56
CA TRP A 241 -10.09 -13.49 -11.27
C TRP A 241 -9.29 -12.28 -11.78
N GLN A 242 -9.92 -11.12 -11.96
CA GLN A 242 -9.30 -9.92 -12.54
C GLN A 242 -9.51 -8.69 -11.67
N GLY A 243 -9.17 -8.78 -10.39
CA GLY A 243 -9.20 -7.64 -9.50
C GLY A 243 -9.14 -8.02 -8.03
N ASP A 244 -9.39 -7.01 -7.20
CA ASP A 244 -9.28 -7.13 -5.77
C ASP A 244 -10.31 -6.25 -5.05
N TYR A 245 -10.69 -6.67 -3.84
CA TYR A 245 -11.46 -5.82 -2.95
C TYR A 245 -10.51 -4.83 -2.25
N TYR A 246 -10.47 -3.60 -2.75
CA TYR A 246 -9.53 -2.56 -2.33
C TYR A 246 -10.19 -1.43 -1.51
N TYR A 247 -10.01 -1.50 -0.19
CA TYR A 247 -10.42 -0.45 0.74
C TYR A 247 -9.21 0.33 1.24
N ALA A 248 -9.44 1.58 1.66
CA ALA A 248 -8.42 2.32 2.40
C ALA A 248 -9.02 3.18 3.51
N LEU A 249 -8.19 3.51 4.51
CA LEU A 249 -8.51 4.50 5.53
C LEU A 249 -7.57 5.69 5.30
N PRO A 250 -8.01 6.71 4.55
CA PRO A 250 -7.18 7.87 4.29
C PRO A 250 -7.23 8.82 5.50
N LEU A 251 -6.24 9.69 5.61
CA LEU A 251 -6.25 10.84 6.53
C LEU A 251 -6.32 10.48 8.02
N MET A 252 -5.88 9.27 8.41
CA MET A 252 -5.76 8.90 9.82
C MET A 252 -4.79 9.83 10.55
N ASP A 253 -5.16 10.23 11.76
CA ASP A 253 -4.34 11.05 12.65
C ASP A 253 -3.43 10.19 13.51
N VAL A 254 -2.15 10.54 13.57
CA VAL A 254 -1.23 9.98 14.55
C VAL A 254 -1.49 10.65 15.90
N LEU A 255 -2.05 9.91 16.85
CA LEU A 255 -2.29 10.41 18.22
C LEU A 255 -1.02 10.40 19.06
N SER A 256 -0.23 9.34 18.91
CA SER A 256 1.08 9.21 19.55
C SER A 256 1.88 8.15 18.83
N TYR A 257 3.20 8.28 18.86
CA TYR A 257 4.09 7.21 18.42
C TYR A 257 5.37 7.15 19.24
N THR A 258 6.00 5.98 19.19
CA THR A 258 7.36 5.76 19.69
C THR A 258 8.03 4.75 18.78
N ILE A 259 9.25 5.09 18.35
CA ILE A 259 10.14 4.21 17.60
C ILE A 259 11.47 4.16 18.36
N GLU A 260 11.92 2.97 18.72
CA GLU A 260 13.20 2.72 19.37
C GLU A 260 14.09 1.92 18.42
N TYR A 261 15.32 2.40 18.18
CA TYR A 261 16.35 1.70 17.43
C TYR A 261 17.71 2.00 18.04
N GLU A 262 18.48 0.96 18.35
CA GLU A 262 19.81 1.09 18.99
C GLU A 262 19.81 1.94 20.28
N GLY A 263 18.73 1.88 21.06
CA GLY A 263 18.56 2.67 22.28
C GLY A 263 18.30 4.17 22.07
N LYS A 264 18.28 4.65 20.82
CA LYS A 264 17.71 5.95 20.46
C LYS A 264 16.19 5.80 20.39
N VAL A 265 15.48 6.79 20.91
CA VAL A 265 14.02 6.82 20.91
C VAL A 265 13.55 8.09 20.21
N MET A 266 12.70 7.90 19.21
CA MET A 266 11.91 8.98 18.61
C MET A 266 10.46 8.85 19.06
N SER A 267 9.83 9.98 19.36
CA SER A 267 8.42 10.03 19.71
C SER A 267 7.79 11.35 19.30
N GLY A 268 6.46 11.32 19.17
CA GLY A 268 5.67 12.48 18.79
C GLY A 268 4.18 12.19 18.90
N ILE A 269 3.36 13.21 18.62
CA ILE A 269 1.90 13.20 18.77
C ILE A 269 1.20 13.80 17.54
N ARG A 270 1.92 13.85 16.41
CA ARG A 270 1.46 14.46 15.17
C ARG A 270 1.91 13.61 14.00
N GLY A 271 1.14 13.71 12.93
CA GLY A 271 1.36 12.93 11.73
C GLY A 271 0.07 12.56 11.02
N LYS A 272 0.20 12.08 9.79
CA LYS A 272 -0.91 11.59 8.98
C LYS A 272 -0.57 10.23 8.42
N SER A 273 -1.54 9.32 8.42
CA SER A 273 -1.38 7.97 7.93
C SER A 273 -2.43 7.61 6.88
N TRP A 274 -2.06 6.65 6.04
CA TRP A 274 -2.87 5.98 5.05
C TRP A 274 -2.78 4.48 5.31
N LEU A 275 -3.93 3.79 5.35
CA LEU A 275 -4.01 2.33 5.40
C LEU A 275 -4.61 1.86 4.10
N ASP A 276 -3.94 0.96 3.41
CA ASP A 276 -4.54 0.11 2.39
C ASP A 276 -4.91 -1.26 2.95
N TYR A 277 -6.08 -1.71 2.57
CA TYR A 277 -6.55 -3.07 2.78
C TYR A 277 -6.95 -3.64 1.42
N PHE A 278 -6.39 -4.79 1.08
CA PHE A 278 -6.69 -5.45 -0.18
C PHE A 278 -6.87 -6.96 0.02
N VAL A 279 -7.74 -7.53 -0.81
CA VAL A 279 -7.92 -8.98 -0.97
C VAL A 279 -7.98 -9.27 -2.46
N GLN A 280 -6.99 -9.99 -2.98
CA GLN A 280 -6.79 -10.20 -4.42
C GLN A 280 -6.93 -11.67 -4.79
N SER A 281 -7.50 -11.92 -5.96
CA SER A 281 -7.44 -13.22 -6.62
C SER A 281 -7.10 -13.05 -8.09
N TYR A 282 -6.19 -13.87 -8.60
CA TYR A 282 -5.79 -13.83 -10.00
C TYR A 282 -5.51 -15.23 -10.53
N ASN A 283 -5.94 -15.46 -11.76
CA ASN A 283 -5.61 -16.66 -12.52
C ASN A 283 -4.34 -16.44 -13.38
N VAL A 284 -3.92 -17.49 -14.10
CA VAL A 284 -2.70 -17.40 -14.95
C VAL A 284 -2.85 -16.33 -16.05
N GLU A 285 -4.05 -16.15 -16.60
CA GLU A 285 -4.29 -15.19 -17.68
C GLU A 285 -4.20 -13.73 -17.18
N SER A 286 -4.91 -13.39 -16.12
CA SER A 286 -4.83 -12.09 -15.45
C SER A 286 -3.42 -11.75 -14.99
N LEU A 287 -2.68 -12.73 -14.45
CA LEU A 287 -1.28 -12.54 -14.06
C LEU A 287 -0.37 -12.26 -15.27
N SER A 288 -0.66 -12.87 -16.42
CA SER A 288 0.13 -12.63 -17.63
C SER A 288 -0.01 -11.19 -18.15
N ASN A 289 -1.14 -10.50 -17.89
CA ASN A 289 -1.33 -9.10 -18.25
C ASN A 289 -0.45 -8.13 -17.44
N MET A 290 0.01 -8.56 -16.27
CA MET A 290 0.89 -7.77 -15.39
C MET A 290 2.37 -8.07 -15.61
N THR A 291 2.70 -9.13 -16.33
CA THR A 291 4.10 -9.52 -16.54
C THR A 291 4.82 -8.43 -17.34
N GLY A 292 5.92 -7.90 -16.78
CA GLY A 292 6.68 -6.81 -17.38
C GLY A 292 5.99 -5.45 -17.35
N SER A 293 4.86 -5.33 -16.63
CA SER A 293 4.25 -4.03 -16.37
C SER A 293 5.01 -3.32 -15.25
N ARG A 294 5.06 -2.00 -15.34
CA ARG A 294 5.50 -1.12 -14.27
C ARG A 294 4.29 -0.46 -13.64
N TRP A 295 4.33 -0.20 -12.35
CA TRP A 295 3.25 0.51 -11.67
C TRP A 295 3.73 1.80 -10.99
N ASN A 296 2.85 2.79 -10.95
CA ASN A 296 2.98 3.98 -10.13
C ASN A 296 1.72 4.12 -9.30
N TRP A 297 1.84 3.96 -8.00
CA TRP A 297 0.74 4.21 -7.06
C TRP A 297 1.01 5.50 -6.29
N ILE A 298 0.00 6.35 -6.21
CA ILE A 298 0.07 7.65 -5.55
C ILE A 298 -1.19 7.84 -4.71
N ALA A 299 -1.04 7.79 -3.38
CA ALA A 299 -2.08 8.13 -2.42
C ALA A 299 -1.88 9.55 -1.87
N ILE A 300 -2.68 10.48 -2.37
CA ILE A 300 -2.64 11.89 -2.01
C ILE A 300 -3.60 12.16 -0.85
N GLN A 301 -3.09 12.84 0.16
CA GLN A 301 -3.81 13.28 1.35
C GLN A 301 -3.86 14.82 1.36
N MET A 302 -5.06 15.39 1.36
CA MET A 302 -5.30 16.84 1.45
C MET A 302 -6.15 17.15 2.69
N PRO A 303 -5.54 17.19 3.91
CA PRO A 303 -6.28 17.36 5.15
C PRO A 303 -7.06 18.67 5.23
N GLU A 304 -6.57 19.76 4.64
CA GLU A 304 -7.20 21.09 4.69
C GLU A 304 -8.63 21.10 4.12
N ILE A 305 -8.87 20.24 3.13
CA ILE A 305 -10.18 20.11 2.46
C ILE A 305 -10.86 18.76 2.76
N ASN A 306 -10.34 18.00 3.72
CA ASN A 306 -10.80 16.65 4.06
C ASN A 306 -10.98 15.77 2.81
N ALA A 307 -9.95 15.74 1.96
CA ALA A 307 -9.99 14.99 0.72
C ALA A 307 -8.77 14.09 0.55
N ALA A 308 -8.98 13.02 -0.21
CA ALA A 308 -7.97 12.05 -0.58
C ALA A 308 -8.10 11.71 -2.06
N ILE A 309 -6.98 11.53 -2.74
CA ILE A 309 -6.96 10.98 -4.11
C ILE A 309 -6.16 9.70 -4.07
N ASN A 310 -6.73 8.63 -4.60
CA ASN A 310 -5.96 7.45 -4.98
C ASN A 310 -5.75 7.52 -6.49
N LEU A 311 -4.49 7.39 -6.91
CA LEU A 311 -4.09 7.30 -8.29
C LEU A 311 -3.25 6.04 -8.50
N LEU A 312 -3.53 5.31 -9.57
CA LEU A 312 -2.73 4.23 -10.08
C LEU A 312 -2.45 4.48 -11.57
N SER A 313 -1.21 4.27 -12.00
CA SER A 313 -0.85 4.09 -13.40
C SER A 313 -0.15 2.75 -13.58
N LEU A 314 -0.71 1.87 -14.40
CA LEU A 314 -0.09 0.63 -14.84
C LEU A 314 0.43 0.79 -16.26
N ILE A 315 1.73 0.70 -16.45
CA ILE A 315 2.41 0.93 -17.73
C ILE A 315 2.95 -0.40 -18.25
N ASN A 316 2.55 -0.79 -19.45
CA ASN A 316 3.09 -2.00 -20.08
C ASN A 316 3.25 -1.81 -21.60
N ASP A 317 3.64 -2.87 -22.30
CA ASP A 317 3.87 -2.85 -23.75
C ASP A 317 2.63 -2.43 -24.56
N THR A 318 1.43 -2.50 -23.99
CA THR A 318 0.17 -2.12 -24.64
C THR A 318 -0.31 -0.71 -24.31
N GLY A 319 0.41 -0.02 -23.42
CA GLY A 319 0.20 1.37 -23.06
C GLY A 319 0.07 1.59 -21.55
N GLU A 320 -0.41 2.77 -21.18
CA GLU A 320 -0.71 3.12 -19.80
C GLU A 320 -2.20 2.94 -19.50
N LEU A 321 -2.50 2.30 -18.38
CA LEU A 321 -3.82 2.20 -17.79
C LEU A 321 -3.82 2.98 -16.47
N SER A 322 -4.43 4.17 -16.50
CA SER A 322 -4.51 5.04 -15.34
C SER A 322 -5.90 5.01 -14.70
N SER A 323 -5.95 5.16 -13.38
CA SER A 323 -7.18 5.34 -12.60
C SER A 323 -6.92 6.40 -11.54
N ALA A 324 -7.83 7.36 -11.40
CA ALA A 324 -7.74 8.40 -10.40
C ALA A 324 -9.13 8.67 -9.81
N ARG A 325 -9.21 8.73 -8.48
CA ARG A 325 -10.47 8.87 -7.74
C ARG A 325 -10.32 9.82 -6.58
N LEU A 326 -11.22 10.80 -6.49
CA LEU A 326 -11.28 11.76 -5.40
C LEU A 326 -12.34 11.34 -4.37
N PHE A 327 -11.94 11.28 -3.11
CA PHE A 327 -12.80 11.02 -1.97
C PHE A 327 -12.85 12.27 -1.09
N ASN A 328 -14.05 12.62 -0.62
CA ASN A 328 -14.25 13.72 0.32
C ASN A 328 -15.23 13.26 1.40
N ILE A 329 -14.97 13.65 2.66
CA ILE A 329 -15.81 13.30 3.81
C ILE A 329 -17.27 13.77 3.67
N THR A 330 -17.52 14.81 2.88
CA THR A 330 -18.86 15.38 2.67
C THR A 330 -19.68 14.65 1.61
N ASN A 331 -19.07 13.72 0.87
CA ASN A 331 -19.71 13.04 -0.24
C ASN A 331 -20.55 11.83 0.22
N GLY A 332 -21.25 11.19 -0.72
CA GLY A 332 -22.10 10.04 -0.41
C GLY A 332 -21.32 8.86 0.17
N LYS A 333 -22.03 8.00 0.90
CA LYS A 333 -21.53 6.70 1.37
C LYS A 333 -22.31 5.58 0.71
N SER A 334 -21.64 4.45 0.45
CA SER A 334 -22.32 3.20 0.10
C SER A 334 -23.07 2.64 1.32
N ARG A 335 -23.89 1.61 1.09
CA ARG A 335 -24.71 0.97 2.13
C ARG A 335 -23.87 0.40 3.29
N ASN A 336 -22.65 -0.06 3.02
CA ASN A 336 -21.70 -0.49 4.03
C ASN A 336 -20.92 0.64 4.72
N GLY A 337 -21.27 1.90 4.46
CA GLY A 337 -20.73 3.08 5.14
C GLY A 337 -19.35 3.54 4.65
N ALA A 338 -18.74 2.84 3.68
CA ALA A 338 -17.57 3.33 2.97
C ALA A 338 -17.93 4.58 2.15
N HIS A 339 -17.02 5.53 2.07
CA HIS A 339 -17.15 6.69 1.19
C HIS A 339 -16.99 6.26 -0.27
N ILE A 340 -17.91 6.70 -1.11
CA ILE A 340 -17.78 6.54 -2.56
C ILE A 340 -17.03 7.72 -3.16
N ALA A 341 -16.36 7.49 -4.29
CA ALA A 341 -15.66 8.54 -5.01
C ALA A 341 -16.63 9.69 -5.36
N SER A 342 -16.21 10.91 -5.03
CA SER A 342 -16.86 12.16 -5.45
C SER A 342 -16.61 12.50 -6.91
N HIS A 343 -15.48 12.02 -7.43
CA HIS A 343 -15.14 12.12 -8.82
C HIS A 343 -14.22 10.98 -9.21
N SER A 344 -14.40 10.48 -10.43
CA SER A 344 -13.51 9.53 -11.08
C SER A 344 -13.19 10.10 -12.46
N TRP A 345 -11.92 10.26 -12.77
CA TRP A 345 -11.50 10.76 -14.08
C TRP A 345 -11.49 9.62 -15.10
N GLU A 346 -11.73 9.96 -16.37
CA GLU A 346 -11.63 9.02 -17.48
C GLU A 346 -10.19 8.53 -17.65
N ILE A 347 -9.98 7.31 -18.13
CA ILE A 347 -8.65 6.68 -18.21
C ILE A 347 -7.68 7.55 -19.03
N ASP A 348 -8.14 8.11 -20.15
CA ASP A 348 -7.32 8.96 -21.04
C ASP A 348 -7.36 10.45 -20.68
N LYS A 349 -7.87 10.76 -19.49
CA LYS A 349 -7.92 12.10 -18.90
C LYS A 349 -7.07 12.22 -17.65
N ILE A 350 -6.26 11.21 -17.39
CA ILE A 350 -5.29 11.17 -16.30
C ILE A 350 -3.91 11.13 -16.94
N THR A 351 -3.01 11.98 -16.45
CA THR A 351 -1.62 11.99 -16.91
C THR A 351 -0.73 12.20 -15.70
N VAL A 352 0.30 11.37 -15.57
CA VAL A 352 1.34 11.44 -14.54
C VAL A 352 2.68 11.61 -15.24
N ASP A 353 3.05 12.86 -15.48
CA ASP A 353 4.27 13.17 -16.22
C ASP A 353 5.43 13.41 -15.26
N PRO A 354 6.54 12.65 -15.35
CA PRO A 354 7.75 13.00 -14.64
C PRO A 354 8.29 14.35 -15.13
N VAL A 355 8.87 15.14 -14.23
CA VAL A 355 9.51 16.41 -14.57
C VAL A 355 10.97 16.17 -14.94
N ASN A 356 11.32 16.40 -16.20
CA ASN A 356 12.71 16.33 -16.66
C ASN A 356 13.62 17.23 -15.82
N GLY A 357 14.79 16.72 -15.45
CA GLY A 357 15.71 17.40 -14.53
C GLY A 357 15.44 17.14 -13.05
N SER A 358 14.42 16.36 -12.70
CA SER A 358 14.14 15.90 -11.32
C SER A 358 14.71 14.51 -11.03
N GLU A 359 15.55 13.97 -11.90
CA GLU A 359 16.14 12.65 -11.74
C GLU A 359 17.08 12.61 -10.54
N TRP A 360 17.04 11.49 -9.81
CA TRP A 360 17.92 11.19 -8.71
C TRP A 360 18.40 9.76 -8.82
N VAL A 361 19.72 9.63 -8.77
CA VAL A 361 20.39 8.33 -8.68
C VAL A 361 20.50 7.96 -7.22
N SER A 362 19.86 6.87 -6.85
CA SER A 362 19.89 6.30 -5.52
C SER A 362 21.28 5.74 -5.18
N PRO A 363 21.57 5.52 -3.90
CA PRO A 363 22.80 4.87 -3.46
C PRO A 363 22.98 3.44 -4.00
N THR A 364 21.91 2.75 -4.39
CA THR A 364 22.00 1.45 -5.09
C THR A 364 22.27 1.58 -6.58
N GLY A 365 22.28 2.81 -7.12
CA GLY A 365 22.55 3.11 -8.52
C GLY A 365 21.31 3.06 -9.42
N LYS A 366 20.11 2.89 -8.85
CA LYS A 366 18.84 3.03 -9.57
C LYS A 366 18.54 4.51 -9.77
N GLU A 367 17.78 4.84 -10.81
CA GLU A 367 17.39 6.22 -11.12
C GLU A 367 15.88 6.36 -11.00
N TYR A 368 15.44 7.43 -10.33
CA TYR A 368 14.03 7.76 -10.12
C TYR A 368 13.77 9.23 -10.45
N PHE A 369 12.58 9.54 -10.93
CA PHE A 369 12.12 10.94 -10.95
C PHE A 369 11.60 11.32 -9.57
N LEU A 370 11.99 12.50 -9.09
CA LEU A 370 11.54 13.01 -7.79
C LEU A 370 10.38 14.01 -7.89
N THR A 371 9.94 14.33 -9.10
CA THR A 371 8.87 15.31 -9.29
C THR A 371 7.95 14.88 -10.42
N TYR A 372 6.65 14.98 -10.17
CA TYR A 372 5.60 14.59 -11.10
C TYR A 372 4.56 15.70 -11.25
N ASN A 373 4.21 16.00 -12.50
CA ASN A 373 3.03 16.78 -12.83
C ASN A 373 1.87 15.83 -13.07
N ILE A 374 0.83 15.92 -12.24
CA ILE A 374 -0.41 15.17 -12.40
C ILE A 374 -1.46 16.10 -13.01
N THR A 375 -1.95 15.74 -14.19
CA THR A 375 -3.08 16.42 -14.83
C THR A 375 -4.30 15.50 -14.82
N LEU A 376 -5.41 16.01 -14.32
CA LEU A 376 -6.70 15.33 -14.26
C LEU A 376 -7.70 16.15 -15.07
N GLU A 377 -7.86 15.84 -16.35
CA GLU A 377 -8.73 16.59 -17.25
C GLU A 377 -10.20 16.27 -16.97
N SER A 378 -11.03 17.29 -16.75
CA SER A 378 -12.47 17.12 -16.59
C SER A 378 -13.18 18.44 -16.89
N SER A 379 -14.37 18.36 -17.45
CA SER A 379 -15.23 19.53 -17.69
C SER A 379 -15.89 20.04 -16.42
N THR A 380 -15.89 19.25 -15.34
CA THR A 380 -16.60 19.55 -14.08
C THR A 380 -15.67 19.66 -12.89
N LEU A 381 -14.58 18.88 -12.86
CA LEU A 381 -13.62 18.89 -11.77
C LEU A 381 -12.19 18.65 -12.27
N PRO A 382 -11.61 19.62 -13.02
CA PRO A 382 -10.23 19.49 -13.48
C PRO A 382 -9.26 19.51 -12.29
N GLY A 383 -8.12 18.83 -12.42
CA GLY A 383 -7.06 18.81 -11.42
C GLY A 383 -5.69 19.05 -12.04
N LYS A 384 -4.84 19.79 -11.33
CA LYS A 384 -3.43 20.01 -11.68
C LYS A 384 -2.61 19.99 -10.41
N LEU A 385 -1.86 18.92 -10.20
CA LEU A 385 -1.07 18.71 -8.99
C LEU A 385 0.40 18.58 -9.35
N LEU A 386 1.26 19.18 -8.54
CA LEU A 386 2.68 18.93 -8.50
C LEU A 386 2.96 18.06 -7.28
N VAL A 387 3.59 16.91 -7.51
CA VAL A 387 4.07 16.03 -6.45
C VAL A 387 5.60 16.09 -6.41
N GLU A 388 6.15 16.50 -5.28
CA GLU A 388 7.59 16.55 -5.02
C GLU A 388 7.93 15.51 -3.96
N VAL A 389 8.59 14.43 -4.35
CA VAL A 389 8.97 13.35 -3.45
C VAL A 389 10.29 13.65 -2.77
N PHE A 390 10.46 13.18 -1.54
CA PHE A 390 11.71 13.35 -0.82
C PHE A 390 12.79 12.36 -1.29
N LYS A 391 14.07 12.73 -1.13
CA LYS A 391 15.17 11.82 -1.44
C LYS A 391 15.30 10.70 -0.42
N ASP A 392 16.08 9.69 -0.80
CA ASP A 392 16.54 8.62 0.09
C ASP A 392 15.39 7.78 0.69
N GLN A 393 14.32 7.56 -0.08
CA GLN A 393 13.18 6.70 0.31
C GLN A 393 13.06 5.49 -0.61
N GLU A 394 14.21 5.00 -1.07
CA GLU A 394 14.32 3.73 -1.77
C GLU A 394 14.19 2.59 -0.77
N LEU A 395 13.32 1.64 -1.08
CA LEU A 395 13.18 0.39 -0.38
C LEU A 395 13.93 -0.70 -1.14
N VAL A 396 15.06 -1.13 -0.58
CA VAL A 396 15.87 -2.22 -1.12
C VAL A 396 15.40 -3.53 -0.49
N MET A 397 14.63 -4.31 -1.24
CA MET A 397 14.11 -5.61 -0.78
C MET A 397 15.06 -6.75 -1.17
N SER A 398 15.63 -6.68 -2.37
CA SER A 398 16.65 -7.61 -2.86
C SER A 398 17.49 -6.95 -3.98
N GLU A 399 18.53 -7.64 -4.46
CA GLU A 399 19.34 -7.17 -5.59
C GLU A 399 18.52 -6.96 -6.88
N GLU A 400 17.42 -7.70 -7.05
CA GLU A 400 16.56 -7.65 -8.23
C GLU A 400 15.29 -6.81 -8.00
N GLN A 401 14.97 -6.47 -6.75
CA GLN A 401 13.73 -5.78 -6.38
C GLN A 401 14.03 -4.56 -5.50
N THR A 402 13.89 -3.39 -6.10
CA THR A 402 14.20 -2.11 -5.47
C THR A 402 13.26 -1.06 -6.02
N ASP A 403 12.39 -0.56 -5.16
CA ASP A 403 11.35 0.39 -5.52
C ASP A 403 11.44 1.63 -4.63
N TYR A 404 11.03 2.78 -5.16
CA TYR A 404 10.87 3.96 -4.33
C TYR A 404 9.54 3.84 -3.59
N GLN A 405 9.58 3.83 -2.26
CA GLN A 405 8.39 3.84 -1.40
C GLN A 405 8.48 5.01 -0.46
N GLY A 406 7.86 6.14 -0.81
CA GLY A 406 8.17 7.37 -0.08
C GLY A 406 7.09 8.43 -0.04
N LEU A 407 7.27 9.30 0.93
CA LEU A 407 6.50 10.49 1.18
C LEU A 407 6.93 11.60 0.22
N GLY A 408 5.95 12.33 -0.28
CA GLY A 408 6.12 13.56 -1.01
C GLY A 408 5.18 14.66 -0.52
N LYS A 409 5.46 15.88 -0.98
CA LYS A 409 4.56 17.02 -0.84
C LYS A 409 3.71 17.13 -2.09
N VAL A 410 2.46 17.55 -1.90
CA VAL A 410 1.56 17.85 -3.00
C VAL A 410 1.15 19.31 -2.92
N THR A 411 1.22 19.99 -4.06
CA THR A 411 0.66 21.34 -4.22
C THR A 411 -0.10 21.42 -5.54
N GLY A 412 -1.26 22.05 -5.56
CA GLY A 412 -2.00 22.21 -6.81
C GLY A 412 -3.48 22.45 -6.61
N THR A 413 -4.24 22.36 -7.70
CA THR A 413 -5.67 22.67 -7.73
C THR A 413 -6.50 21.42 -7.99
N ILE A 414 -7.64 21.32 -7.31
CA ILE A 414 -8.75 20.42 -7.66
C ILE A 414 -9.98 21.30 -7.83
N GLY A 415 -10.57 21.28 -9.03
CA GLY A 415 -11.50 22.33 -9.48
C GLY A 415 -10.78 23.60 -9.93
N GLU A 416 -11.54 24.70 -10.03
CA GLU A 416 -11.07 25.95 -10.67
C GLU A 416 -10.54 27.02 -9.69
N SER A 417 -10.64 26.82 -8.37
CA SER A 417 -10.57 27.96 -7.44
C SER A 417 -9.31 28.04 -6.57
N ASP A 418 -8.93 26.98 -5.85
CA ASP A 418 -7.93 27.11 -4.77
C ASP A 418 -6.74 26.17 -4.93
N ILE A 419 -5.56 26.68 -4.55
CA ILE A 419 -4.35 25.86 -4.38
C ILE A 419 -4.46 25.17 -3.03
N HIS A 420 -4.36 23.86 -3.04
CA HIS A 420 -4.34 23.00 -1.86
C HIS A 420 -2.93 22.47 -1.63
N ASN A 421 -2.57 22.35 -0.36
CA ASN A 421 -1.36 21.67 0.07
C ASN A 421 -1.72 20.31 0.67
N GLY A 422 -0.87 19.34 0.44
CA GLY A 422 -1.05 17.99 0.94
C GLY A 422 0.26 17.22 1.01
N GLN A 423 0.12 15.93 1.26
CA GLN A 423 1.20 14.97 1.17
C GLN A 423 0.77 13.80 0.29
N ALA A 424 1.73 13.07 -0.27
CA ALA A 424 1.46 11.86 -1.02
C ALA A 424 2.34 10.72 -0.53
N TRP A 425 1.80 9.52 -0.52
CA TRP A 425 2.58 8.29 -0.52
C TRP A 425 2.71 7.81 -1.94
N LEU A 426 3.92 7.44 -2.31
CA LEU A 426 4.23 6.99 -3.65
C LEU A 426 4.93 5.65 -3.58
N GLU A 427 4.52 4.78 -4.48
CA GLU A 427 5.27 3.61 -4.87
C GLU A 427 5.58 3.71 -6.35
N ILE A 428 6.88 3.76 -6.66
CA ILE A 428 7.39 4.07 -8.00
C ILE A 428 8.54 3.12 -8.33
N GLU A 429 8.48 2.54 -9.52
CA GLU A 429 9.57 1.73 -10.07
C GLU A 429 10.69 2.58 -10.68
N ALA A 430 11.92 2.06 -10.66
CA ALA A 430 13.07 2.72 -11.28
C ALA A 430 12.92 2.85 -12.82
N ILE A 431 13.59 3.85 -13.40
CA ILE A 431 13.48 4.21 -14.83
C ILE A 431 14.06 3.15 -15.78
#